data_AF-A0A936FTP1-F1
#
_entry.id   AF-A0A936FTP1-F1
#
_cell.length_a   1.000
_cell.length_b   1.000
_cell.length_c   1.000
_cell.angle_alpha   90.00
_cell.angle_beta   90.00
_cell.angle_gamma   90.00
#
_symmetry.space_group_name_H-M   'P 1'
#
loop_
_entity.id
_entity.type
_entity.pdbx_description
1 polymer ?
#
loop_
_entity_poly.entity_id
_entity_poly.type
_entity_poly.pdbx_seq_one_letter_code
_entity_poly.pdbx_strand_id
1 'polypeptide(L)'
;MSIVFLISCGKETIVINNSSESNSFDNLKVNQKLKFVLYIANTNDVNDFKYQKDTLIWEVKSINNNSILIDEYLSQGSNSLSGNNLISHADETFGFIINKLDNNYLVSSNDERKSSRILFNQNQFKLNKVLSNSPIIKLDNWLPNASLESSEGSIIDASIHSKKYDQLNIIIDNTSLKISNIGSYFIYSPKGLILRTLQYNTFNHTAYGWDMLN
;
A
#
# COMPACT_ATOMS: atom_id res chain seq x y z
N MET A 1 22.33 20.60 -27.84
CA MET A 1 22.86 19.90 -29.02
C MET A 1 21.89 18.78 -29.32
N SER A 2 21.04 18.96 -30.33
CA SER A 2 19.91 18.06 -30.60
C SER A 2 20.31 17.05 -31.66
N ILE A 3 20.10 15.76 -31.36
CA ILE A 3 20.19 14.70 -32.36
C ILE A 3 18.76 14.36 -32.77
N VAL A 4 18.43 14.61 -34.03
CA VAL A 4 17.20 14.16 -34.67
C VAL A 4 17.54 12.94 -35.51
N PHE A 5 16.96 11.78 -35.17
CA PHE A 5 16.91 10.62 -36.05
C PHE A 5 15.51 10.53 -36.64
N LEU A 6 15.41 10.65 -37.96
CA LEU A 6 14.20 10.33 -38.73
C LEU A 6 14.41 8.98 -39.40
N ILE A 7 13.70 7.95 -38.93
CA ILE A 7 13.48 6.72 -39.70
C ILE A 7 12.01 6.30 -39.61
N SER A 8 11.38 6.42 -40.78
CA SER A 8 10.25 5.73 -41.40
C SER A 8 9.54 4.55 -40.71
N CYS A 9 8.21 4.60 -40.87
CA CYS A 9 7.21 3.51 -40.93
C CYS A 9 6.93 2.68 -39.68
N GLY A 10 5.76 2.96 -39.09
CA GLY A 10 4.87 1.96 -38.51
C GLY A 10 5.36 1.35 -37.20
N LYS A 11 5.39 2.14 -36.13
CA LYS A 11 5.37 1.63 -34.76
C LYS A 11 4.58 2.61 -33.90
N GLU A 12 3.56 2.08 -33.24
CA GLU A 12 2.87 2.75 -32.15
C GLU A 12 3.89 3.46 -31.28
N THR A 13 3.73 4.76 -31.15
CA THR A 13 4.45 5.54 -30.15
C THR A 13 4.04 4.97 -28.81
N ILE A 14 4.86 4.09 -28.24
CA ILE A 14 4.78 3.76 -26.82
C ILE A 14 5.09 5.07 -26.11
N VAL A 15 4.03 5.80 -25.77
CA VAL A 15 4.10 6.87 -24.78
C VAL A 15 4.49 6.16 -23.50
N ILE A 16 5.78 6.21 -23.17
CA ILE A 16 6.24 5.93 -21.83
C ILE A 16 5.69 7.10 -21.01
N ASN A 17 4.44 6.98 -20.57
CA ASN A 17 3.90 7.84 -19.54
C ASN A 17 4.76 7.58 -18.31
N ASN A 18 5.62 8.54 -17.97
CA ASN A 18 6.38 8.55 -16.73
C ASN A 18 5.40 8.55 -15.55
N SER A 19 4.99 7.34 -15.16
CA SER A 19 4.72 6.71 -13.86
C SER A 19 4.30 7.54 -12.62
N SER A 20 3.92 8.80 -12.75
CA SER A 20 3.42 9.63 -11.63
C SER A 20 1.89 9.76 -11.61
N GLU A 21 1.22 9.64 -12.77
CA GLU A 21 -0.23 9.72 -12.85
C GLU A 21 -0.94 8.44 -12.43
N SER A 22 -0.31 7.26 -12.56
CA SER A 22 -0.89 5.98 -12.14
C SER A 22 -0.99 5.84 -10.63
N ASN A 23 -0.26 6.66 -9.87
CA ASN A 23 -0.11 6.52 -8.43
C ASN A 23 -0.97 7.54 -7.67
N SER A 24 -2.25 7.65 -8.01
CA SER A 24 -3.14 8.67 -7.43
C SER A 24 -4.53 8.12 -7.23
N PHE A 25 -5.12 8.35 -6.05
CA PHE A 25 -6.54 8.09 -5.84
C PHE A 25 -7.43 8.96 -6.73
N ASP A 26 -6.94 10.12 -7.16
CA ASP A 26 -7.71 11.03 -8.01
C ASP A 26 -7.82 10.56 -9.47
N ASN A 27 -6.97 9.62 -9.88
CA ASN A 27 -6.96 9.10 -11.24
C ASN A 27 -7.60 7.71 -11.36
N LEU A 28 -8.18 7.19 -10.27
CA LEU A 28 -8.88 5.92 -10.29
C LEU A 28 -10.13 5.99 -11.19
N LYS A 29 -10.47 4.87 -11.80
CA LYS A 29 -11.67 4.71 -12.64
C LYS A 29 -12.57 3.62 -12.06
N VAL A 30 -13.88 3.76 -12.28
CA VAL A 30 -14.84 2.69 -11.94
C VAL A 30 -14.44 1.39 -12.65
N ASN A 31 -14.54 0.27 -11.93
CA ASN A 31 -14.09 -1.08 -12.29
C ASN A 31 -12.57 -1.25 -12.40
N GLN A 32 -11.76 -0.22 -12.09
CA GLN A 32 -10.31 -0.40 -11.99
C GLN A 32 -9.97 -1.35 -10.84
N LYS A 33 -9.02 -2.25 -11.10
CA LYS A 33 -8.50 -3.20 -10.11
C LYS A 33 -7.07 -2.84 -9.76
N LEU A 34 -6.84 -2.46 -8.51
CA LEU A 34 -5.50 -2.41 -7.94
C LEU A 34 -5.20 -3.78 -7.34
N LYS A 35 -3.97 -4.24 -7.49
CA LYS A 35 -3.57 -5.57 -7.03
C LYS A 35 -2.43 -5.41 -6.04
N PHE A 36 -2.44 -6.21 -4.98
CA PHE A 36 -1.39 -6.24 -4.00
C PHE A 36 -0.97 -7.68 -3.74
N VAL A 37 0.32 -7.94 -3.69
CA VAL A 37 0.86 -9.26 -3.36
C VAL A 37 1.18 -9.30 -1.87
N LEU A 38 0.77 -10.40 -1.22
CA LEU A 38 1.14 -10.66 0.16
C LEU A 38 2.63 -10.92 0.24
N TYR A 39 3.28 -10.38 1.26
CA TYR A 39 4.59 -10.83 1.69
C TYR A 39 4.59 -11.10 3.18
N ILE A 40 5.46 -12.02 3.58
CA ILE A 40 5.73 -12.36 4.98
C ILE A 40 7.21 -12.12 5.19
N ALA A 41 7.56 -11.55 6.35
CA ALA A 41 8.93 -11.28 6.68
C ALA A 41 9.24 -11.49 8.16
N ASN A 42 10.52 -11.61 8.49
CA ASN A 42 11.01 -11.73 9.86
C ASN A 42 11.68 -10.43 10.31
N THR A 43 11.21 -9.83 11.39
CA THR A 43 11.75 -8.55 11.86
C THR A 43 13.17 -8.63 12.42
N ASN A 44 13.69 -9.83 12.67
CA ASN A 44 15.07 -10.03 13.12
C ASN A 44 16.07 -10.22 11.96
N ASP A 45 15.59 -10.51 10.76
CA ASP A 45 16.43 -10.67 9.57
C ASP A 45 15.74 -10.01 8.37
N VAL A 46 16.25 -8.84 7.98
CA VAL A 46 15.74 -8.09 6.82
C VAL A 46 15.83 -8.86 5.50
N ASN A 47 16.61 -9.94 5.43
CA ASN A 47 16.71 -10.79 4.25
C ASN A 47 15.65 -11.91 4.23
N ASP A 48 15.06 -12.24 5.37
CA ASP A 48 13.96 -13.18 5.48
C ASP A 48 12.64 -12.45 5.16
N PHE A 49 12.49 -12.15 3.87
CA PHE A 49 11.34 -11.50 3.26
C PHE A 49 10.91 -12.33 2.05
N LYS A 50 9.63 -12.69 1.98
CA LYS A 50 9.12 -13.56 0.91
C LYS A 50 7.71 -13.22 0.47
N TYR A 51 7.56 -13.00 -0.84
CA TYR A 51 6.25 -12.92 -1.47
C TYR A 51 5.52 -14.27 -1.44
N GLN A 52 4.23 -14.21 -1.17
CA GLN A 52 3.31 -15.33 -1.21
C GLN A 52 2.47 -15.29 -2.49
N LYS A 53 1.74 -16.37 -2.76
CA LYS A 53 0.87 -16.45 -3.94
C LYS A 53 -0.41 -15.63 -3.79
N ASP A 54 -0.74 -15.24 -2.57
CA ASP A 54 -1.94 -14.47 -2.26
C ASP A 54 -1.88 -13.08 -2.88
N THR A 55 -2.93 -12.75 -3.64
CA THR A 55 -3.08 -11.43 -4.24
C THR A 55 -4.39 -10.82 -3.78
N LEU A 56 -4.29 -9.70 -3.06
CA LEU A 56 -5.42 -8.85 -2.67
C LEU A 56 -5.81 -7.96 -3.85
N ILE A 57 -7.10 -7.84 -4.09
CA ILE A 57 -7.67 -7.02 -5.15
C ILE A 57 -8.50 -5.93 -4.50
N TRP A 58 -8.25 -4.70 -4.92
CA TRP A 58 -9.09 -3.54 -4.65
C TRP A 58 -9.81 -3.17 -5.95
N GLU A 59 -11.11 -3.41 -6.01
CA GLU A 59 -11.95 -3.08 -7.14
C GLU A 59 -12.75 -1.80 -6.87
N VAL A 60 -12.56 -0.79 -7.70
CA VAL A 60 -13.29 0.48 -7.60
C VAL A 60 -14.73 0.26 -8.05
N LYS A 61 -15.68 0.31 -7.12
CA LYS A 61 -17.10 0.08 -7.41
C LYS A 61 -17.82 1.34 -7.84
N SER A 62 -17.49 2.47 -7.22
CA SER A 62 -18.05 3.76 -7.59
C SER A 62 -17.10 4.89 -7.21
N ILE A 63 -17.24 6.01 -7.93
CA ILE A 63 -16.52 7.26 -7.66
C ILE A 63 -17.56 8.36 -7.69
N ASN A 64 -17.55 9.22 -6.68
CA ASN A 64 -18.20 10.51 -6.72
C ASN A 64 -17.16 11.60 -6.43
N ASN A 65 -17.58 12.86 -6.35
CA ASN A 65 -16.66 13.99 -6.22
C ASN A 65 -15.77 13.89 -4.97
N ASN A 66 -16.29 13.33 -3.87
CA ASN A 66 -15.63 13.37 -2.56
C ASN A 66 -15.32 11.97 -2.00
N SER A 67 -15.74 10.89 -2.66
CA SER A 67 -15.46 9.54 -2.17
C SER A 67 -15.34 8.49 -3.27
N ILE A 68 -14.60 7.43 -2.93
CA ILE A 68 -14.37 6.25 -3.76
C ILE A 68 -14.83 5.04 -2.93
N LEU A 69 -15.71 4.22 -3.50
CA LEU A 69 -16.10 2.95 -2.90
C LEU A 69 -15.26 1.83 -3.50
N ILE A 70 -14.66 1.00 -2.64
CA ILE A 70 -13.80 -0.11 -3.03
C ILE A 70 -14.34 -1.40 -2.43
N ASP A 71 -14.37 -2.47 -3.22
CA ASP A 71 -14.46 -3.84 -2.71
C ASP A 71 -13.05 -4.45 -2.66
N GLU A 72 -12.74 -5.10 -1.55
CA GLU A 72 -11.50 -5.79 -1.25
C GLU A 72 -11.74 -7.31 -1.16
N TYR A 73 -11.02 -8.08 -1.96
CA TYR A 73 -11.11 -9.55 -1.95
C TYR A 73 -9.81 -10.20 -2.40
N LEU A 74 -9.59 -11.47 -2.05
CA LEU A 74 -8.47 -12.24 -2.58
C LEU A 74 -8.79 -12.77 -3.98
N SER A 75 -7.82 -12.69 -4.88
CA SER A 75 -7.95 -13.23 -6.24
C SER A 75 -8.03 -14.76 -6.23
N GLN A 76 -8.70 -15.31 -7.25
CA GLN A 76 -8.76 -16.76 -7.47
C GLN A 76 -7.35 -17.35 -7.56
N GLY A 77 -7.10 -18.42 -6.81
CA GLY A 77 -5.79 -19.09 -6.76
C GLY A 77 -4.84 -18.59 -5.67
N SER A 78 -5.27 -17.62 -4.85
CA SER A 78 -4.58 -17.24 -3.60
C SER A 78 -4.53 -18.44 -2.64
N ASN A 79 -3.40 -18.66 -1.98
CA ASN A 79 -3.21 -19.85 -1.12
C ASN A 79 -4.18 -19.86 0.08
N SER A 80 -4.51 -18.69 0.61
CA SER A 80 -5.42 -18.54 1.75
C SER A 80 -6.86 -18.96 1.44
N LEU A 81 -7.24 -19.02 0.16
CA LEU A 81 -8.54 -19.58 -0.25
C LEU A 81 -8.54 -21.12 -0.31
N SER A 82 -7.37 -21.76 -0.26
CA SER A 82 -7.19 -23.22 -0.40
C SER A 82 -6.88 -23.92 0.92
N GLY A 83 -7.14 -23.27 2.06
CA GLY A 83 -6.98 -23.84 3.41
C GLY A 83 -5.63 -23.53 4.08
N ASN A 84 -4.72 -22.83 3.40
CA ASN A 84 -3.52 -22.28 4.04
C ASN A 84 -3.85 -20.91 4.63
N ASN A 85 -4.52 -20.89 5.79
CA ASN A 85 -5.11 -19.70 6.41
C ASN A 85 -4.06 -18.71 6.98
N LEU A 86 -3.20 -18.16 6.11
CA LEU A 86 -2.25 -17.10 6.45
C LEU A 86 -2.94 -15.77 6.74
N ILE A 87 -4.14 -15.59 6.17
CA ILE A 87 -4.95 -14.39 6.30
C ILE A 87 -6.33 -14.78 6.84
N SER A 88 -6.77 -14.05 7.87
CA SER A 88 -8.10 -14.21 8.45
C SER A 88 -9.21 -13.83 7.46
N HIS A 89 -10.34 -14.53 7.54
CA HIS A 89 -11.52 -14.30 6.70
C HIS A 89 -11.21 -14.32 5.19
N ALA A 90 -10.29 -15.17 4.72
CA ALA A 90 -9.75 -15.14 3.36
C ALA A 90 -10.82 -15.16 2.24
N ASP A 91 -11.95 -15.81 2.48
CA ASP A 91 -13.09 -15.97 1.56
C ASP A 91 -14.07 -14.79 1.55
N GLU A 92 -13.92 -13.83 2.47
CA GLU A 92 -14.80 -12.66 2.55
C GLU A 92 -14.41 -11.54 1.58
N THR A 93 -15.43 -10.82 1.10
CA THR A 93 -15.27 -9.51 0.45
C THR A 93 -15.55 -8.42 1.47
N PHE A 94 -14.63 -7.45 1.56
CA PHE A 94 -14.73 -6.30 2.46
C PHE A 94 -14.94 -5.03 1.66
N GLY A 95 -15.92 -4.21 2.04
CA GLY A 95 -16.09 -2.90 1.42
C GLY A 95 -15.42 -1.82 2.26
N PHE A 96 -14.82 -0.83 1.60
CA PHE A 96 -14.33 0.36 2.29
C PHE A 96 -14.48 1.60 1.42
N ILE A 97 -14.43 2.76 2.07
CA ILE A 97 -14.63 4.06 1.47
C ILE A 97 -13.35 4.87 1.63
N ILE A 98 -12.88 5.48 0.55
CA ILE A 98 -11.84 6.50 0.58
C ILE A 98 -12.53 7.85 0.44
N ASN A 99 -12.60 8.62 1.53
CA ASN A 99 -13.09 9.99 1.51
C ASN A 99 -11.95 10.94 1.17
N LYS A 100 -12.17 11.78 0.15
CA LYS A 100 -11.26 12.83 -0.29
C LYS A 100 -11.56 14.08 0.53
N LEU A 101 -10.60 14.48 1.35
CA LEU A 101 -10.64 15.72 2.12
C LEU A 101 -9.61 16.69 1.55
N ASP A 102 -9.70 17.97 1.90
CA ASP A 102 -8.86 19.02 1.30
C ASP A 102 -7.37 18.66 1.38
N ASN A 103 -6.91 18.24 2.57
CA ASN A 103 -5.50 17.99 2.87
C ASN A 103 -5.15 16.51 3.11
N ASN A 104 -6.11 15.59 3.04
CA ASN A 104 -5.87 14.19 3.35
C ASN A 104 -6.91 13.27 2.68
N TYR A 105 -6.65 11.97 2.72
CA TYR A 105 -7.63 10.94 2.40
C TYR A 105 -7.94 10.16 3.67
N LEU A 106 -9.23 9.95 3.95
CA LEU A 106 -9.67 9.09 5.05
C LEU A 106 -10.14 7.77 4.46
N VAL A 107 -9.39 6.70 4.71
CA VAL A 107 -9.77 5.34 4.35
C VAL A 107 -10.53 4.75 5.53
N SER A 108 -11.76 4.32 5.33
CA SER A 108 -12.62 3.78 6.40
C SER A 108 -13.36 2.54 5.93
N SER A 109 -13.41 1.51 6.78
CA SER A 109 -14.27 0.35 6.51
C SER A 109 -15.74 0.78 6.42
N ASN A 110 -16.52 0.13 5.56
CA ASN A 110 -17.96 0.36 5.50
C ASN A 110 -18.74 -0.48 6.54
N ASP A 111 -18.07 -1.40 7.24
CA ASP A 111 -18.62 -2.23 8.30
C ASP A 111 -17.60 -2.31 9.44
N GLU A 112 -17.95 -1.75 10.61
CA GLU A 112 -17.07 -1.70 11.79
C GLU A 112 -16.73 -3.08 12.36
N ARG A 113 -17.46 -4.12 11.96
CA ARG A 113 -17.20 -5.51 12.35
C ARG A 113 -16.28 -6.22 11.36
N LYS A 114 -16.01 -5.62 10.20
CA LYS A 114 -15.19 -6.18 9.15
C LYS A 114 -13.97 -5.31 8.91
N SER A 115 -12.81 -5.92 9.02
CA SER A 115 -11.54 -5.24 8.89
C SER A 115 -10.97 -5.41 7.49
N SER A 116 -10.65 -4.30 6.82
CA SER A 116 -9.80 -4.37 5.63
C SER A 116 -8.48 -5.03 5.98
N ARG A 117 -8.05 -5.96 5.12
CA ARG A 117 -6.77 -6.66 5.21
C ARG A 117 -5.59 -5.73 4.98
N ILE A 118 -5.77 -4.69 4.15
CA ILE A 118 -4.71 -3.67 3.98
C ILE A 118 -4.54 -2.82 5.24
N LEU A 119 -5.64 -2.55 5.96
CA LEU A 119 -5.67 -1.70 7.15
C LEU A 119 -5.40 -2.46 8.46
N PHE A 120 -5.17 -3.76 8.40
CA PHE A 120 -4.84 -4.62 9.55
C PHE A 120 -5.77 -4.44 10.77
N ASN A 121 -7.07 -4.43 10.54
CA ASN A 121 -8.10 -4.23 11.59
C ASN A 121 -8.25 -2.80 12.14
N GLN A 122 -7.65 -1.81 11.49
CA GLN A 122 -8.02 -0.42 11.73
C GLN A 122 -9.32 -0.08 10.97
N ASN A 123 -10.32 0.40 11.70
CA ASN A 123 -11.62 0.80 11.11
C ASN A 123 -11.49 2.07 10.26
N GLN A 124 -10.50 2.90 10.57
CA GLN A 124 -10.19 4.11 9.83
C GLN A 124 -8.68 4.38 9.83
N PHE A 125 -8.19 4.91 8.72
CA PHE A 125 -6.81 5.33 8.56
C PHE A 125 -6.74 6.62 7.75
N LYS A 126 -5.95 7.59 8.24
CA LYS A 126 -5.82 8.90 7.61
C LYS A 126 -4.49 8.99 6.86
N LEU A 127 -4.56 9.27 5.57
CA LEU A 127 -3.41 9.48 4.70
C LEU A 127 -3.26 10.98 4.44
N ASN A 128 -2.33 11.60 5.15
CA ASN A 128 -2.04 13.03 4.96
C ASN A 128 -1.33 13.23 3.61
N LYS A 129 -1.76 14.22 2.82
CA LYS A 129 -1.00 14.65 1.63
C LYS A 129 0.37 15.19 2.08
N VAL A 130 1.39 15.03 1.24
CA VAL A 130 2.79 15.40 1.57
C VAL A 130 2.85 16.79 2.20
N LEU A 131 3.51 16.92 3.34
CA LEU A 131 3.94 18.22 3.85
C LEU A 131 5.36 18.45 3.35
N SER A 132 5.61 19.60 2.72
CA SER A 132 6.91 19.93 2.10
C SER A 132 8.11 19.89 3.07
N ASN A 133 7.85 19.83 4.38
CA ASN A 133 8.85 19.82 5.45
C ASN A 133 8.75 18.55 6.33
N SER A 134 8.18 17.46 5.83
CA SER A 134 8.10 16.19 6.57
C SER A 134 9.49 15.64 6.90
N PRO A 135 9.70 15.08 8.11
CA PRO A 135 10.97 14.44 8.46
C PRO A 135 11.24 13.24 7.54
N ILE A 136 12.51 13.02 7.22
CA ILE A 136 12.93 11.85 6.41
C ILE A 136 13.05 10.65 7.34
N ILE A 137 12.27 9.61 7.07
CA ILE A 137 12.32 8.33 7.77
C ILE A 137 13.21 7.39 6.96
N LYS A 138 14.21 6.80 7.63
CA LYS A 138 15.08 5.80 7.02
C LYS A 138 14.52 4.39 7.28
N LEU A 139 14.46 3.59 6.22
CA LEU A 139 14.17 2.17 6.30
C LEU A 139 15.48 1.38 6.18
N ASP A 140 15.61 0.32 6.97
CA ASP A 140 16.59 -0.73 6.72
C ASP A 140 15.93 -1.80 5.83
N ASN A 141 16.19 -1.69 4.53
CA ASN A 141 15.47 -2.44 3.50
C ASN A 141 13.95 -2.20 3.55
N TRP A 142 13.18 -3.09 4.15
CA TRP A 142 11.72 -2.95 4.33
C TRP A 142 11.30 -2.64 5.77
N LEU A 143 12.21 -2.70 6.75
CA LEU A 143 11.89 -2.52 8.15
C LEU A 143 12.19 -1.06 8.57
N PRO A 144 11.24 -0.35 9.20
CA PRO A 144 11.54 0.93 9.83
C PRO A 144 12.53 0.69 10.97
N ASN A 145 13.47 1.61 11.16
CA ASN A 145 14.42 1.49 12.26
C ASN A 145 13.65 1.31 13.60
N ALA A 146 13.87 0.18 14.26
CA ALA A 146 12.97 -0.43 15.26
C ALA A 146 12.73 0.40 16.54
N SER A 147 13.37 1.57 16.67
CA SER A 147 13.23 2.48 17.81
C SER A 147 12.19 3.58 17.63
N LEU A 148 11.40 3.56 16.54
CA LEU A 148 10.52 4.68 16.22
C LEU A 148 9.24 4.66 17.06
N GLU A 149 8.96 5.77 17.74
CA GLU A 149 7.60 6.11 18.15
C GLU A 149 6.71 6.27 16.91
N SER A 150 5.38 6.28 17.11
CA SER A 150 4.46 6.61 16.02
C SER A 150 4.88 7.92 15.36
N SER A 151 5.02 7.90 14.05
CA SER A 151 5.62 9.00 13.30
C SER A 151 5.09 9.05 11.88
N GLU A 152 5.15 10.24 11.29
CA GLU A 152 4.81 10.47 9.89
C GLU A 152 5.97 11.19 9.22
N GLY A 153 6.23 10.87 7.95
CA GLY A 153 7.36 11.45 7.25
C GLY A 153 7.40 11.10 5.77
N SER A 154 8.56 11.35 5.17
CA SER A 154 8.87 10.93 3.81
C SER A 154 9.98 9.90 3.79
N ILE A 155 9.96 9.03 2.77
CA ILE A 155 11.08 8.16 2.42
C ILE A 155 11.58 8.57 1.03
N ILE A 156 12.89 8.46 0.83
CA ILE A 156 13.56 8.85 -0.42
C ILE A 156 14.17 7.59 -1.05
N ASP A 157 14.19 7.54 -2.38
CA ASP A 157 14.80 6.45 -3.17
C ASP A 157 14.26 5.05 -2.79
N ALA A 158 12.96 4.96 -2.58
CA ALA A 158 12.31 3.73 -2.16
C ALA A 158 12.09 2.77 -3.33
N SER A 159 12.28 1.47 -3.08
CA SER A 159 11.90 0.41 -4.00
C SER A 159 10.77 -0.41 -3.38
N ILE A 160 9.62 -0.43 -4.05
CA ILE A 160 8.48 -1.27 -3.65
C ILE A 160 8.23 -2.25 -4.79
N HIS A 161 8.27 -3.53 -4.46
CA HIS A 161 8.30 -4.61 -5.44
C HIS A 161 9.42 -4.38 -6.47
N SER A 162 9.09 -4.08 -7.73
CA SER A 162 10.03 -3.84 -8.82
C SER A 162 10.12 -2.37 -9.27
N LYS A 163 9.39 -1.46 -8.62
CA LYS A 163 9.31 -0.04 -9.01
C LYS A 163 10.07 0.84 -8.03
N LYS A 164 10.83 1.77 -8.59
CA LYS A 164 11.54 2.82 -7.84
C LYS A 164 10.70 4.08 -7.75
N TYR A 165 10.81 4.76 -6.63
CA TYR A 165 10.11 6.00 -6.33
C TYR A 165 11.08 6.97 -5.68
N ASP A 166 11.19 8.17 -6.25
CA ASP A 166 12.10 9.20 -5.76
C ASP A 166 11.71 9.64 -4.34
N GLN A 167 10.40 9.83 -4.11
CA GLN A 167 9.87 10.20 -2.81
C GLN A 167 8.48 9.61 -2.59
N LEU A 168 8.28 9.04 -1.41
CA LEU A 168 6.98 8.53 -0.92
C LEU A 168 6.71 9.08 0.48
N ASN A 169 5.46 8.99 0.91
CA ASN A 169 5.08 9.22 2.29
C ASN A 169 5.09 7.92 3.07
N ILE A 170 5.36 8.02 4.37
CA ILE A 170 5.22 6.90 5.30
C ILE A 170 4.54 7.38 6.58
N ILE A 171 3.65 6.55 7.10
CA ILE A 171 3.10 6.66 8.46
C ILE A 171 3.46 5.38 9.19
N ILE A 172 4.07 5.51 10.36
CA ILE A 172 4.38 4.44 11.29
C ILE A 172 3.44 4.60 12.48
N ASP A 173 2.66 3.56 12.76
CA ASP A 173 1.78 3.48 13.91
C ASP A 173 2.25 2.38 14.86
N ASN A 174 2.89 2.81 15.95
CA ASN A 174 3.38 1.98 17.04
C ASN A 174 2.62 2.23 18.35
N THR A 175 1.43 2.84 18.29
CA THR A 175 0.61 3.13 19.48
C THR A 175 0.31 1.88 20.28
N SER A 176 0.08 0.76 19.59
CA SER A 176 -0.26 -0.54 20.19
C SER A 176 0.96 -1.40 20.55
N LEU A 177 2.18 -0.94 20.25
CA LEU A 177 3.39 -1.74 20.40
C LEU A 177 3.65 -2.10 21.87
N LYS A 178 3.44 -1.14 22.79
CA LYS A 178 3.63 -1.35 24.24
C LYS A 178 2.63 -2.34 24.85
N ILE A 179 1.46 -2.52 24.24
CA ILE A 179 0.35 -3.30 24.80
C ILE A 179 0.29 -4.69 24.17
N SER A 180 0.46 -4.76 22.85
CA SER A 180 0.20 -5.97 22.06
C SER A 180 1.43 -6.47 21.30
N ASN A 181 2.57 -5.77 21.39
CA ASN A 181 3.76 -6.00 20.56
C ASN A 181 3.51 -5.78 19.07
N ILE A 182 2.39 -5.17 18.68
CA ILE A 182 2.03 -4.95 17.28
C ILE A 182 2.33 -3.50 16.90
N GLY A 183 3.11 -3.34 15.84
CA GLY A 183 3.30 -2.08 15.12
C GLY A 183 2.85 -2.23 13.67
N SER A 184 2.64 -1.10 13.00
CA SER A 184 2.32 -1.10 11.59
C SER A 184 2.91 0.12 10.89
N TYR A 185 3.07 0.02 9.57
CA TYR A 185 3.33 1.19 8.76
C TYR A 185 2.65 1.09 7.40
N PHE A 186 2.47 2.26 6.79
CA PHE A 186 1.85 2.44 5.49
C PHE A 186 2.73 3.37 4.67
N ILE A 187 3.16 2.91 3.50
CA ILE A 187 3.86 3.71 2.51
C ILE A 187 2.91 3.97 1.36
N TYR A 188 2.81 5.24 0.97
CA TYR A 188 1.87 5.70 -0.03
C TYR A 188 2.47 6.83 -0.87
N SER A 189 1.94 6.98 -2.08
CA SER A 189 2.32 8.05 -2.98
C SER A 189 1.96 9.43 -2.41
N PRO A 190 2.60 10.51 -2.90
CA PRO A 190 2.19 11.88 -2.60
C PRO A 190 0.70 12.19 -2.79
N LYS A 191 0.04 11.46 -3.69
CA LYS A 191 -1.38 11.60 -4.06
C LYS A 191 -2.26 10.49 -3.43
N GLY A 192 -1.83 9.96 -2.29
CA GLY A 192 -2.65 9.11 -1.42
C GLY A 192 -2.67 7.63 -1.78
N LEU A 193 -2.33 7.21 -3.01
CA LEU A 193 -2.38 5.79 -3.37
C LEU A 193 -1.43 4.97 -2.48
N ILE A 194 -1.98 3.99 -1.76
CA ILE A 194 -1.22 3.05 -0.91
C ILE A 194 -0.37 2.13 -1.80
N LEU A 195 0.91 1.98 -1.45
CA LEU A 195 1.89 1.21 -2.23
C LEU A 195 2.46 0.03 -1.45
N ARG A 196 2.69 0.21 -0.15
CA ARG A 196 3.10 -0.87 0.76
C ARG A 196 2.41 -0.71 2.10
N THR A 197 1.93 -1.81 2.68
CA THR A 197 1.54 -1.85 4.09
C THR A 197 2.30 -2.97 4.79
N LEU A 198 2.55 -2.81 6.07
CA LEU A 198 3.15 -3.82 6.93
C LEU A 198 2.51 -3.75 8.32
N GLN A 199 2.16 -4.90 8.89
CA GLN A 199 1.96 -5.08 10.31
C GLN A 199 3.02 -6.06 10.81
N TYR A 200 3.68 -5.72 11.90
CA TYR A 200 4.73 -6.53 12.49
C TYR A 200 4.47 -6.75 13.97
N ASN A 201 4.89 -7.92 14.44
CA ASN A 201 4.79 -8.29 15.85
C ASN A 201 6.19 -8.51 16.41
N THR A 202 6.59 -7.68 17.37
CA THR A 202 7.94 -7.72 17.95
C THR A 202 8.16 -8.88 18.91
N PHE A 203 7.10 -9.56 19.35
CA PHE A 203 7.20 -10.72 20.24
C PHE A 203 7.52 -12.01 19.48
N ASN A 204 6.83 -12.26 18.36
CA ASN A 204 7.08 -13.46 17.53
C ASN A 204 7.95 -13.17 16.30
N HIS A 205 8.41 -11.93 16.15
CA HIS A 205 9.26 -11.43 15.07
C HIS A 205 8.69 -11.64 13.67
N THR A 206 7.38 -11.80 13.53
CA THR A 206 6.72 -12.02 12.24
C THR A 206 6.08 -10.73 11.75
N ALA A 207 6.21 -10.45 10.47
CA ALA A 207 5.54 -9.35 9.80
C ALA A 207 4.76 -9.84 8.57
N TYR A 208 3.59 -9.24 8.35
CA TYR A 208 2.74 -9.47 7.21
C TYR A 208 2.52 -8.15 6.50
N GLY A 209 2.54 -8.15 5.18
CA GLY A 209 2.33 -6.92 4.44
C GLY A 209 1.86 -7.14 3.02
N TRP A 210 1.45 -6.04 2.40
CA TRP A 210 0.93 -6.01 1.05
C TRP A 210 1.73 -5.02 0.22
N ASP A 211 2.28 -5.47 -0.91
CA ASP A 211 2.94 -4.60 -1.89
C ASP A 211 2.07 -4.45 -3.12
N MET A 212 1.88 -3.22 -3.60
CA MET A 212 1.13 -2.97 -4.83
C MET A 212 1.88 -3.54 -6.04
N LEU A 213 1.18 -4.37 -6.80
CA LEU A 213 1.58 -4.84 -8.12
C LEU A 213 1.20 -3.76 -9.14
N ASN A 214 2.18 -3.26 -9.90
CA ASN A 214 1.94 -2.35 -11.02
C ASN A 214 1.65 -3.13 -12.30
#